data_AF-A0A520K8A3-F1
#
_entry.id   AF-A0A520K8A3-F1
#
_cell.length_a   1.000
_cell.length_b   1.000
_cell.length_c   1.000
_cell.angle_alpha   90.00
_cell.angle_beta   90.00
_cell.angle_gamma   90.00
#
_symmetry.space_group_name_H-M   'P 1'
#
loop_
_entity.id
_entity.type
_entity.pdbx_description
1 polymer ?
#
loop_
_entity_poly.entity_id
_entity_poly.type
_entity_poly.pdbx_seq_one_letter_code
_entity_poly.pdbx_strand_id
1 'polypeptide(L)'
;MKITKYSIIAIVSVSLITGCVAYGIHTMFLTPEDPEKKLLEEYEKVTENASGPPVITTYGKIPEFENEEQIRDWLNNLDEIRKGVRSEMRPYFYPEGIVVGCGYHYDGYMSISFEKDIVVEKPLMDEIYGIIDKQANEMGIQDVPVVFDLEGLPEESSTDKGTEVESMLKMYEIPKAS
;
A
#
# COMPACT_ATOMS: atom_id res chain seq x y z
N MET A 1 31.77 -66.89 -23.67
CA MET A 1 30.34 -66.65 -23.38
C MET A 1 29.85 -65.55 -24.32
N LYS A 2 29.11 -65.91 -25.38
CA LYS A 2 28.69 -64.97 -26.43
C LYS A 2 27.40 -64.28 -25.97
N ILE A 3 27.50 -63.03 -25.54
CA ILE A 3 26.33 -62.18 -25.28
C ILE A 3 25.76 -61.81 -26.64
N THR A 4 24.60 -62.37 -26.99
CA THR A 4 23.89 -62.15 -28.24
C THR A 4 23.41 -60.70 -28.30
N LYS A 5 23.61 -60.05 -29.46
CA LYS A 5 23.38 -58.61 -29.69
C LYS A 5 21.97 -58.11 -29.30
N TYR A 6 21.00 -59.01 -29.23
CA TYR A 6 19.61 -58.72 -28.88
C TYR A 6 19.38 -58.41 -27.39
N SER A 7 20.22 -58.91 -26.46
CA SER A 7 20.06 -58.63 -25.02
C SER A 7 20.49 -57.22 -24.62
N ILE A 8 21.43 -56.62 -25.35
CA ILE A 8 21.90 -55.25 -25.05
C ILE A 8 20.84 -54.22 -25.47
N ILE A 9 20.17 -54.44 -26.60
CA ILE A 9 19.14 -53.52 -27.13
C ILE A 9 17.92 -53.48 -26.20
N ALA A 10 17.50 -54.62 -25.63
CA ALA A 10 16.36 -54.68 -24.73
C ALA A 10 16.58 -53.97 -23.38
N ILE A 11 17.82 -53.93 -22.87
CA ILE A 11 18.14 -53.27 -21.59
C ILE A 11 18.26 -51.75 -21.77
N VAL A 12 18.76 -51.30 -22.92
CA VAL A 12 18.87 -49.87 -23.23
C VAL A 12 17.48 -49.23 -23.44
N SER A 13 16.52 -49.95 -24.05
CA SER A 13 15.17 -49.41 -24.30
C SER A 13 14.33 -49.27 -23.03
N VAL A 14 14.40 -50.23 -22.11
CA VAL A 14 13.66 -50.19 -20.84
C VAL A 14 14.17 -49.07 -19.92
N SER A 15 15.48 -48.79 -19.92
CA SER A 15 16.09 -47.74 -19.09
C SER A 15 15.75 -46.32 -19.59
N LEU A 16 15.51 -46.14 -20.88
CA LEU A 16 15.17 -44.84 -21.46
C LEU A 16 13.75 -44.38 -21.06
N ILE A 17 12.81 -45.33 -20.96
CA ILE A 17 11.38 -45.05 -20.73
C ILE A 17 11.13 -44.65 -19.26
N THR A 18 11.78 -45.30 -18.29
CA THR A 18 11.68 -44.93 -16.86
C THR A 18 12.37 -43.61 -16.54
N GLY A 19 13.43 -43.24 -17.29
CA GLY A 19 14.06 -41.92 -17.17
C GLY A 19 13.15 -40.77 -17.59
N CYS A 20 12.36 -40.94 -18.67
CA CYS A 20 11.46 -39.89 -19.17
C CYS A 20 10.31 -39.57 -18.20
N VAL A 21 9.76 -40.55 -17.49
CA VAL A 21 8.65 -40.32 -16.54
C VAL A 21 9.13 -39.59 -15.28
N ALA A 22 10.32 -39.95 -14.76
CA ALA A 22 10.90 -39.27 -13.61
C ALA A 22 11.33 -37.82 -13.94
N TYR A 23 11.91 -37.57 -15.12
CA TYR A 23 12.24 -36.21 -15.56
C TYR A 23 10.98 -35.39 -15.88
N GLY A 24 9.97 -35.99 -16.51
CA GLY A 24 8.72 -35.29 -16.85
C GLY A 24 7.92 -34.85 -15.61
N ILE A 25 7.93 -35.63 -14.53
CA ILE A 25 7.28 -35.24 -13.26
C ILE A 25 8.16 -34.25 -12.49
N HIS A 26 9.49 -34.36 -12.53
CA HIS A 26 10.37 -33.45 -11.80
C HIS A 26 10.40 -32.03 -12.39
N THR A 27 10.30 -31.87 -13.72
CA THR A 27 10.23 -30.54 -14.35
C THR A 27 8.83 -29.92 -14.28
N MET A 28 7.82 -30.63 -13.79
CA MET A 28 6.46 -30.09 -13.64
C MET A 28 6.22 -29.47 -12.25
N PHE A 29 7.12 -29.63 -11.28
CA PHE A 29 6.97 -29.11 -9.91
C PHE A 29 7.85 -27.91 -9.56
N LEU A 30 8.60 -27.37 -10.53
CA LEU A 30 9.25 -26.07 -10.40
C LEU A 30 8.65 -25.14 -11.44
N THR A 31 7.40 -24.73 -11.21
CA THR A 31 6.94 -23.46 -11.80
C THR A 31 7.92 -22.41 -11.26
N PRO A 32 8.71 -21.72 -12.10
CA PRO A 32 9.32 -20.48 -11.63
C PRO A 32 8.13 -19.65 -11.15
N GLU A 33 8.11 -19.33 -9.85
CA GLU A 33 7.08 -18.44 -9.32
C GLU A 33 7.09 -17.21 -10.22
N ASP A 34 6.03 -17.06 -11.00
CA ASP A 34 5.87 -15.96 -11.91
C ASP A 34 6.06 -14.69 -11.08
N PRO A 35 7.08 -13.86 -11.36
CA PRO A 35 7.34 -12.68 -10.57
C PRO A 35 6.11 -11.77 -10.53
N GLU A 36 5.25 -11.77 -11.55
CA GLU A 36 3.97 -11.06 -11.52
C GLU A 36 2.98 -11.70 -10.55
N LYS A 37 2.88 -13.03 -10.49
CA LYS A 37 2.03 -13.75 -9.51
C LYS A 37 2.52 -13.54 -8.08
N LYS A 38 3.83 -13.54 -7.86
CA LYS A 38 4.42 -13.25 -6.55
C LYS A 38 4.18 -11.80 -6.13
N LEU A 39 4.31 -10.86 -7.06
CA LEU A 39 3.96 -9.46 -6.83
C LEU A 39 2.48 -9.29 -6.56
N LEU A 40 1.60 -9.99 -7.27
CA LEU A 40 0.15 -9.96 -7.06
C LEU A 40 -0.23 -10.58 -5.70
N GLU A 41 0.36 -11.71 -5.32
CA GLU A 41 0.13 -12.32 -3.99
C GLU A 41 0.69 -11.45 -2.86
N GLU A 42 1.84 -10.80 -3.07
CA GLU A 42 2.40 -9.83 -2.13
C GLU A 42 1.50 -8.59 -2.02
N TYR A 43 0.97 -8.10 -3.14
CA TYR A 43 0.04 -6.96 -3.18
C TYR A 43 -1.31 -7.31 -2.55
N GLU A 44 -1.87 -8.48 -2.84
CA GLU A 44 -3.11 -9.00 -2.23
C GLU A 44 -2.93 -9.24 -0.74
N LYS A 45 -1.78 -9.74 -0.29
CA LYS A 45 -1.46 -9.87 1.14
C LYS A 45 -1.28 -8.52 1.82
N VAL A 46 -0.73 -7.51 1.13
CA VAL A 46 -0.67 -6.12 1.63
C VAL A 46 -2.07 -5.53 1.74
N THR A 47 -2.96 -5.76 0.77
CA THR A 47 -4.32 -5.23 0.78
C THR A 47 -5.28 -5.99 1.70
N GLU A 48 -5.06 -7.29 1.95
CA GLU A 48 -5.84 -8.09 2.90
C GLU A 48 -5.47 -7.75 4.36
N ASN A 49 -4.25 -7.28 4.61
CA ASN A 49 -3.88 -6.62 5.86
C ASN A 49 -4.22 -5.12 5.88
N ALA A 50 -4.67 -4.55 4.75
CA ALA A 50 -5.18 -3.19 4.65
C ALA A 50 -6.67 -3.15 5.03
N SER A 51 -7.00 -3.59 6.25
CA SER A 51 -8.03 -2.84 6.96
C SER A 51 -7.47 -1.42 7.07
N GLY A 52 -8.14 -0.44 6.45
CA GLY A 52 -7.74 0.96 6.55
C GLY A 52 -7.44 1.37 8.00
N PRO A 53 -6.77 2.51 8.22
CA PRO A 53 -6.43 2.96 9.56
C PRO A 53 -7.65 2.84 10.50
N PRO A 54 -7.50 2.27 11.71
CA PRO A 54 -8.63 2.05 12.60
C PRO A 54 -9.40 3.36 12.85
N VAL A 55 -10.66 3.39 12.45
CA VAL A 55 -11.53 4.56 12.63
C VAL A 55 -11.91 4.69 14.11
N ILE A 56 -11.61 5.85 14.68
CA ILE A 56 -11.98 6.22 16.05
C ILE A 56 -13.44 6.70 16.08
N THR A 57 -13.76 7.69 15.23
CA THR A 57 -15.10 8.29 15.14
C THR A 57 -15.26 9.08 13.84
N THR A 58 -16.50 9.36 13.47
CA THR A 58 -16.87 10.19 12.33
C THR A 58 -17.83 11.29 12.76
N TYR A 59 -17.56 12.53 12.34
CA TYR A 59 -18.44 13.68 12.53
C TYR A 59 -18.98 14.16 11.17
N GLY A 60 -20.01 15.00 11.21
CA GLY A 60 -20.63 15.56 10.01
C GLY A 60 -21.53 14.57 9.26
N LYS A 61 -21.99 15.00 8.08
CA LYS A 61 -22.80 14.18 7.18
C LYS A 61 -22.28 14.28 5.76
N ILE A 62 -22.00 13.12 5.16
CA ILE A 62 -21.67 13.05 3.75
C ILE A 62 -22.85 13.53 2.87
N PRO A 63 -22.62 14.43 1.90
CA PRO A 63 -23.64 14.82 0.94
C PRO A 63 -24.07 13.64 0.06
N GLU A 64 -25.28 13.74 -0.49
CA GLU A 64 -25.71 12.83 -1.56
C GLU A 64 -25.21 13.34 -2.90
N PHE A 65 -24.63 12.44 -3.70
CA PHE A 65 -24.10 12.74 -5.03
C PHE A 65 -24.94 12.04 -6.09
N GLU A 66 -25.38 12.78 -7.10
CA GLU A 66 -26.16 12.27 -8.23
C GLU A 66 -25.26 11.92 -9.44
N ASN A 67 -24.06 12.50 -9.52
CA ASN A 67 -23.15 12.34 -10.65
C ASN A 67 -21.68 12.60 -10.27
N GLU A 68 -20.77 12.24 -11.17
CA GLU A 68 -19.31 12.38 -10.98
C GLU A 68 -18.83 13.84 -10.90
N GLU A 69 -19.54 14.79 -11.50
CA GLU A 69 -19.20 16.21 -11.44
C GLU A 69 -19.39 16.74 -10.01
N GLN A 70 -20.51 16.39 -9.37
CA GLN A 70 -20.75 16.72 -7.96
C GLN A 70 -19.71 16.11 -7.03
N ILE A 71 -19.26 14.87 -7.28
CA ILE A 71 -18.18 14.24 -6.50
C ILE A 71 -16.88 15.02 -6.67
N ARG A 72 -16.53 15.38 -7.90
CA ARG A 72 -15.30 16.14 -8.18
C ARG A 72 -15.31 17.51 -7.52
N ASP A 73 -16.42 18.23 -7.62
CA ASP A 73 -16.59 19.54 -7.00
C ASP A 73 -16.53 19.43 -5.48
N TRP A 74 -17.12 18.37 -4.92
CA TRP A 74 -17.01 18.07 -3.50
C TRP A 74 -15.56 17.84 -3.06
N LEU A 75 -14.81 16.98 -3.75
CA LEU A 75 -13.40 16.73 -3.44
C LEU A 75 -12.53 18.00 -3.57
N ASN A 76 -12.84 18.87 -4.55
CA ASN A 76 -12.19 20.17 -4.66
C ASN A 76 -12.49 21.05 -3.44
N ASN A 77 -13.73 21.09 -2.97
CA ASN A 77 -14.10 21.81 -1.75
C ASN A 77 -13.34 21.28 -0.53
N LEU A 78 -13.21 19.96 -0.38
CA LEU A 78 -12.42 19.36 0.70
C LEU A 78 -10.94 19.78 0.64
N ASP A 79 -10.34 19.82 -0.55
CA ASP A 79 -8.95 20.28 -0.70
C ASP A 79 -8.80 21.77 -0.35
N GLU A 80 -9.77 22.61 -0.70
CA GLU A 80 -9.78 24.02 -0.33
C GLU A 80 -9.95 24.21 1.20
N ILE A 81 -10.84 23.44 1.84
CA ILE A 81 -10.97 23.43 3.31
C ILE A 81 -9.63 23.03 3.94
N ARG A 82 -9.02 21.93 3.48
CA ARG A 82 -7.72 21.43 3.96
C ARG A 82 -6.61 22.49 3.84
N LYS A 83 -6.57 23.23 2.74
CA LYS A 83 -5.63 24.35 2.55
C LYS A 83 -5.91 25.50 3.52
N GLY A 84 -7.18 25.87 3.70
CA GLY A 84 -7.61 26.96 4.57
C GLY A 84 -7.26 26.72 6.04
N VAL A 85 -7.47 25.51 6.53
CA VAL A 85 -7.19 25.17 7.93
C VAL A 85 -5.71 24.99 8.24
N ARG A 86 -4.82 24.95 7.24
CA ARG A 86 -3.40 24.57 7.40
C ARG A 86 -2.67 25.40 8.46
N SER A 87 -2.95 26.70 8.55
CA SER A 87 -2.30 27.57 9.54
C SER A 87 -2.83 27.35 10.96
N GLU A 88 -4.14 27.18 11.12
CA GLU A 88 -4.78 26.96 12.43
C GLU A 88 -4.49 25.54 12.94
N MET A 89 -4.41 24.55 12.05
CA MET A 89 -4.08 23.15 12.39
C MET A 89 -2.60 22.92 12.75
N ARG A 90 -1.72 23.88 12.44
CA ARG A 90 -0.26 23.73 12.64
C ARG A 90 0.15 23.23 14.03
N PRO A 91 -0.39 23.74 15.15
CA PRO A 91 0.01 23.31 16.50
C PRO A 91 -0.36 21.87 16.84
N TYR A 92 -1.31 21.25 16.12
CA TYR A 92 -1.78 19.90 16.39
C TYR A 92 -0.96 18.84 15.64
N PHE A 93 -0.20 19.23 14.61
CA PHE A 93 0.63 18.31 13.85
C PHE A 93 1.88 17.89 14.61
N TYR A 94 2.31 16.65 14.39
CA TYR A 94 3.59 16.13 14.85
C TYR A 94 4.76 16.99 14.34
N PRO A 95 5.81 17.25 15.15
CA PRO A 95 6.03 16.75 16.51
C PRO A 95 5.41 17.58 17.65
N GLU A 96 4.87 18.77 17.36
CA GLU A 96 4.29 19.62 18.40
C GLU A 96 2.95 19.10 18.95
N GLY A 97 2.20 18.36 18.13
CA GLY A 97 0.97 17.66 18.51
C GLY A 97 0.94 16.21 18.03
N ILE A 98 -0.24 15.60 18.09
CA ILE A 98 -0.43 14.15 17.87
C ILE A 98 -1.04 13.79 16.51
N VAL A 99 -1.36 14.79 15.68
CA VAL A 99 -1.88 14.59 14.32
C VAL A 99 -0.72 14.29 13.38
N VAL A 100 -0.75 13.12 12.74
CA VAL A 100 0.26 12.69 11.77
C VAL A 100 -0.21 12.87 10.33
N GLY A 101 -1.53 12.95 10.10
CA GLY A 101 -2.13 13.09 8.78
C GLY A 101 -3.32 14.05 8.77
N CYS A 102 -3.44 14.83 7.69
CA CYS A 102 -4.60 15.67 7.39
C CYS A 102 -4.83 15.68 5.88
N GLY A 103 -5.92 15.04 5.46
CA GLY A 103 -6.23 14.81 4.06
C GLY A 103 -7.71 14.66 3.83
N TYR A 104 -8.06 13.99 2.73
CA TYR A 104 -9.42 13.58 2.44
C TYR A 104 -9.40 12.28 1.65
N HIS A 105 -10.45 11.49 1.82
CA HIS A 105 -10.66 10.24 1.13
C HIS A 105 -11.50 10.46 -0.14
N TYR A 106 -11.35 9.56 -1.13
CA TYR A 106 -12.13 9.62 -2.37
C TYR A 106 -13.62 9.37 -2.17
N ASP A 107 -14.01 8.80 -1.01
CA ASP A 107 -15.40 8.65 -0.60
C ASP A 107 -16.01 9.92 -0.01
N GLY A 108 -15.26 11.03 0.06
CA GLY A 108 -15.80 12.35 0.38
C GLY A 108 -15.70 12.76 1.86
N TYR A 109 -14.91 12.06 2.68
CA TYR A 109 -14.60 12.47 4.05
C TYR A 109 -13.28 13.24 4.12
N MET A 110 -13.23 14.30 4.93
CA MET A 110 -11.96 14.79 5.45
C MET A 110 -11.38 13.76 6.42
N SER A 111 -10.07 13.52 6.38
CA SER A 111 -9.40 12.57 7.28
C SER A 111 -8.38 13.29 8.15
N ILE A 112 -8.45 13.01 9.45
CA ILE A 112 -7.48 13.42 10.46
C ILE A 112 -6.93 12.16 11.13
N SER A 113 -5.65 11.90 10.89
CA SER A 113 -4.97 10.72 11.37
C SER A 113 -4.10 11.05 12.57
N PHE A 114 -4.26 10.29 13.64
CA PHE A 114 -3.43 10.37 14.85
C PHE A 114 -2.39 9.25 14.88
N GLU A 115 -1.30 9.49 15.60
CA GLU A 115 -0.29 8.45 15.81
C GLU A 115 -0.89 7.20 16.47
N LYS A 116 -0.51 6.02 15.96
CA LYS A 116 -0.89 4.72 16.55
C LYS A 116 -0.57 4.66 18.05
N ASP A 117 -1.33 3.85 18.78
CA ASP A 117 -1.13 3.58 20.21
C ASP A 117 -1.40 4.76 21.17
N ILE A 118 -2.02 5.84 20.70
CA ILE A 118 -2.47 6.97 21.54
C ILE A 118 -3.99 6.91 21.77
N VAL A 119 -4.41 7.22 23.00
CA VAL A 119 -5.83 7.47 23.32
C VAL A 119 -6.14 8.93 23.05
N VAL A 120 -6.97 9.20 22.05
CA VAL A 120 -7.39 10.55 21.68
C VAL A 120 -8.65 10.94 22.44
N GLU A 121 -8.60 12.02 23.19
CA GLU A 121 -9.76 12.50 23.94
C GLU A 121 -10.76 13.23 23.05
N LYS A 122 -12.06 13.03 23.32
CA LYS A 122 -13.15 13.69 22.59
C LYS A 122 -13.02 15.22 22.50
N PRO A 123 -12.65 15.96 23.55
CA PRO A 123 -12.52 17.42 23.48
C PRO A 123 -11.52 17.90 22.42
N LEU A 124 -10.42 17.16 22.21
CA LEU A 124 -9.44 17.47 21.18
C LEU A 124 -10.02 17.28 19.76
N MET A 125 -10.76 16.19 19.54
CA MET A 125 -11.45 15.96 18.27
C MET A 125 -12.53 17.02 18.01
N ASP A 126 -13.26 17.43 19.05
CA ASP A 126 -14.26 18.50 18.95
C ASP A 126 -13.60 19.85 18.59
N GLU A 127 -12.42 20.14 19.15
CA GLU A 127 -11.64 21.35 18.84
C GLU A 127 -11.14 21.35 17.39
N ILE A 128 -10.52 20.26 16.95
CA ILE A 128 -10.07 20.09 15.56
C ILE A 128 -11.25 20.19 14.59
N TYR A 129 -12.36 19.52 14.90
CA TYR A 129 -13.57 19.62 14.09
C TYR A 129 -14.08 21.05 13.99
N GLY A 130 -14.04 21.81 15.09
CA GLY A 130 -14.44 23.22 15.10
C GLY A 130 -13.62 24.10 14.15
N ILE A 131 -12.32 23.84 13.99
CA ILE A 131 -11.46 24.55 13.03
C ILE A 131 -11.91 24.23 11.59
N ILE A 132 -12.15 22.95 11.30
CA ILE A 132 -12.59 22.49 9.97
C ILE A 132 -13.98 23.01 9.64
N ASP A 133 -14.92 22.89 10.56
CA ASP A 133 -16.31 23.33 10.40
C ASP A 133 -16.38 24.86 10.21
N LYS A 134 -15.59 25.63 10.95
CA LYS A 134 -15.47 27.08 10.75
C LYS A 134 -15.02 27.41 9.31
N GLN A 135 -13.96 26.76 8.83
CA GLN A 135 -13.48 26.98 7.45
C GLN A 135 -14.51 26.55 6.39
N ALA A 136 -15.20 25.43 6.60
CA ALA A 136 -16.26 24.97 5.73
C ALA A 136 -17.43 25.96 5.69
N ASN A 137 -17.83 26.49 6.85
CA ASN A 137 -18.90 27.48 6.96
C ASN A 137 -18.58 28.79 6.23
N GLU A 138 -17.32 29.24 6.23
CA GLU A 138 -16.88 30.40 5.43
C GLU A 138 -17.04 30.18 3.91
N MET A 139 -17.02 28.92 3.48
CA MET A 139 -17.28 28.50 2.10
C MET A 139 -18.77 28.20 1.83
N GLY A 140 -19.64 28.36 2.84
CA GLY A 140 -21.07 28.04 2.75
C GLY A 140 -21.40 26.55 2.85
N ILE A 141 -20.46 25.73 3.30
CA ILE A 141 -20.62 24.29 3.53
C ILE A 141 -20.89 24.07 5.02
N GLN A 142 -21.96 23.34 5.33
CA GLN A 142 -22.33 23.00 6.70
C GLN A 142 -22.14 21.49 6.91
N ASP A 143 -21.86 21.11 8.16
CA ASP A 143 -21.84 19.70 8.60
C ASP A 143 -20.85 18.84 7.81
N VAL A 144 -19.64 19.39 7.60
CA VAL A 144 -18.59 18.74 6.81
C VAL A 144 -18.22 17.37 7.40
N PRO A 145 -18.26 16.28 6.62
CA PRO A 145 -17.91 14.95 7.08
C PRO A 145 -16.41 14.85 7.38
N VAL A 146 -16.06 14.48 8.62
CA VAL A 146 -14.69 14.28 9.08
C VAL A 146 -14.56 12.90 9.73
N VAL A 147 -13.59 12.11 9.30
CA VAL A 147 -13.17 10.87 9.95
C VAL A 147 -11.90 11.10 10.75
N PHE A 148 -11.90 10.57 11.98
CA PHE A 148 -10.73 10.50 12.84
C PHE A 148 -10.25 9.06 12.90
N ASP A 149 -9.00 8.82 12.55
CA ASP A 149 -8.42 7.49 12.44
C ASP A 149 -7.01 7.41 13.05
N LEU A 150 -6.47 6.19 13.17
CA LEU A 150 -5.13 5.93 13.68
C LEU A 150 -4.21 5.48 12.55
N GLU A 151 -3.13 6.22 12.32
CA GLU A 151 -2.12 5.87 11.32
C GLU A 151 -0.80 5.47 12.00
N GLY A 152 -0.27 4.32 11.58
CA GLY A 152 1.07 3.91 11.97
C GLY A 152 2.09 4.68 11.15
N LEU A 153 2.91 5.51 11.81
CA LEU A 153 4.09 6.08 11.16
C LEU A 153 4.95 4.94 10.59
N PRO A 154 5.48 5.06 9.35
CA PRO A 154 6.39 4.05 8.82
C PRO A 154 7.58 3.93 9.76
N GLU A 155 7.79 2.74 10.31
CA GLU A 155 9.00 2.45 11.07
C GLU A 155 10.19 2.73 10.14
N GLU A 156 11.13 3.56 10.59
CA GLU A 156 12.40 3.75 9.89
C GLU A 156 13.10 2.40 9.86
N SER A 157 12.85 1.60 8.81
CA SER A 157 13.69 0.46 8.52
C SER A 157 15.08 1.02 8.21
N SER A 158 16.00 0.82 9.16
CA SER A 158 17.43 0.96 8.93
C SER A 158 17.87 -0.14 7.97
N THR A 159 17.37 -0.14 6.74
CA THR A 159 17.88 -0.97 5.65
C THR A 159 19.03 -0.19 5.04
N ASP A 160 20.23 -0.58 5.43
CA ASP A 160 21.51 -0.16 4.90
C ASP A 160 21.47 -0.04 3.36
N LYS A 161 21.29 1.19 2.86
CA LYS A 161 21.27 1.53 1.43
C LYS A 161 22.66 1.46 0.79
N GLY A 162 23.70 0.99 1.49
CA GLY A 162 25.07 0.94 1.00
C GLY A 162 25.34 -0.12 -0.07
N THR A 163 24.56 -1.21 -0.13
CA THR A 163 24.94 -2.38 -0.94
C THR A 163 24.30 -2.41 -2.34
N GLU A 164 23.15 -1.74 -2.55
CA GLU A 164 22.40 -1.82 -3.82
C GLU A 164 22.89 -0.83 -4.89
N VAL A 165 23.39 0.36 -4.49
CA VAL A 165 23.99 1.30 -5.44
C VAL A 165 25.34 0.81 -5.98
N GLU A 166 26.13 0.11 -5.16
CA GLU A 166 27.39 -0.52 -5.58
C GLU A 166 27.18 -1.67 -6.59
N SER A 167 26.09 -2.43 -6.46
CA SER A 167 25.76 -3.50 -7.41
C SER A 167 25.25 -2.95 -8.75
N MET A 168 24.48 -1.86 -8.73
CA MET A 168 24.03 -1.17 -9.95
C MET A 168 25.19 -0.51 -10.70
N LEU A 169 26.13 0.14 -10.00
CA LEU A 169 27.30 0.77 -10.63
C LEU A 169 28.21 -0.24 -11.35
N LYS A 170 28.36 -1.46 -10.80
CA LYS A 170 29.12 -2.54 -11.45
C LYS A 170 28.45 -3.12 -12.70
N MET A 171 27.13 -2.93 -12.88
CA MET A 171 26.43 -3.40 -14.07
C MET A 171 26.63 -2.46 -15.28
N TYR A 172 26.93 -1.18 -15.06
CA TYR A 172 27.06 -0.17 -16.13
C TYR A 172 28.50 0.14 -16.57
N GLU A 173 29.53 -0.57 -16.05
CA GLU A 173 30.87 -0.49 -16.61
C GLU A 173 30.93 -1.23 -17.95
N ILE A 174 30.66 -0.52 -19.04
CA ILE A 174 30.86 -0.99 -20.42
C ILE A 174 32.36 -1.26 -20.61
N PRO A 175 32.78 -2.49 -20.99
CA PRO A 175 34.19 -2.76 -21.24
C PRO A 175 34.68 -1.90 -22.41
N LYS A 176 35.74 -1.12 -22.18
CA LYS A 176 36.42 -0.38 -23.24
C LYS A 176 36.93 -1.38 -24.26
N ALA A 177 36.39 -1.30 -25.47
CA ALA A 177 36.90 -2.03 -26.63
C ALA A 177 38.36 -1.63 -26.87
N SER A 178 39.25 -2.62 -26.96
CA SER A 178 40.63 -2.48 -27.40
C SER A 178 40.80 -2.95 -28.84
#